data_AF-A0A171B7L0-F1
#
_entry.id   AF-A0A171B7L0-F1
#
_cell.length_a   1.000
_cell.length_b   1.000
_cell.length_c   1.000
_cell.angle_alpha   90.00
_cell.angle_beta   90.00
_cell.angle_gamma   90.00
#
_symmetry.space_group_name_H-M   'P 1'
#
loop_
_entity.id
_entity.type
_entity.pdbx_description
1 polymer ?
#
loop_
_entity_poly.entity_id
_entity_poly.type
_entity_poly.pdbx_seq_one_letter_code
_entity_poly.pdbx_strand_id
1 'polypeptide(L)'
;NLSYIIFENMPQILGTLNTTAFVLCIFLYLRSTEGSELPKLYIFYRGRQLHPKMLNIQVKQLVIYRIALMFWQIQVLAFFFAALDKRSLDVPTLVTCLIQTVYLFKSFIYESAYYHTLDITLDRAGYYLIWGTLVWLPCLYSYNSYYLVNHKPLISNMNSVLILIFGITAIIGTLLVDFEKARFRRTNGKTLIWNKTPTYIVAKYVDSTGTERASLLLTSGSWGLARHLNYTLELLSNLSWALPAHGLNVSVYFFITFLTVLIFHRIFRDESKCKAKYGKYWEEYCQKVPYRLLPYLF
;
A
#
# COMPACT_ATOMS: atom_id res chain seq x y z
N ASN A 1 -8.10 -29.82 9.05
CA ASN A 1 -8.71 -28.61 8.47
C ASN A 1 -7.65 -27.87 7.64
N LEU A 2 -7.94 -27.47 6.40
CA LEU A 2 -6.99 -26.78 5.50
C LEU A 2 -6.44 -25.49 6.12
N SER A 3 -7.29 -24.72 6.79
CA SER A 3 -6.92 -23.46 7.45
C SER A 3 -5.79 -23.63 8.47
N TYR A 4 -5.86 -24.69 9.28
CA TYR A 4 -4.84 -25.03 10.26
C TYR A 4 -3.53 -25.48 9.60
N ILE A 5 -3.61 -26.24 8.50
CA ILE A 5 -2.43 -26.67 7.73
C ILE A 5 -1.68 -25.44 7.18
N ILE A 6 -2.39 -24.46 6.62
CA ILE A 6 -1.79 -23.22 6.13
C ILE A 6 -1.08 -22.48 7.29
N PHE A 7 -1.74 -22.37 8.44
CA PHE A 7 -1.18 -21.73 9.64
C PHE A 7 0.11 -22.40 10.12
N GLU A 8 0.10 -23.71 10.34
CA GLU A 8 1.27 -24.48 10.82
C GLU A 8 2.43 -24.45 9.82
N ASN A 9 2.13 -24.46 8.51
CA ASN A 9 3.15 -24.50 7.47
C ASN A 9 3.60 -23.12 6.98
N MET A 10 3.23 -22.04 7.66
CA MET A 10 3.66 -20.68 7.29
C MET A 10 5.18 -20.53 7.13
N PRO A 11 6.04 -21.08 8.00
CA PRO A 11 7.48 -21.04 7.81
C PRO A 11 7.94 -21.70 6.50
N GLN A 12 7.40 -22.87 6.16
CA GLN A 12 7.71 -23.62 4.94
C GLN A 12 7.20 -22.89 3.69
N ILE A 13 6.01 -22.29 3.78
CA ILE A 13 5.45 -21.46 2.72
C ILE A 13 6.37 -20.25 2.47
N LEU A 14 6.81 -19.56 3.51
CA LEU A 14 7.75 -18.44 3.39
C LEU A 14 9.11 -18.89 2.81
N GLY A 15 9.63 -20.05 3.19
CA GLY A 15 10.83 -20.64 2.59
C GLY A 15 10.67 -20.90 1.09
N THR A 16 9.52 -21.41 0.69
CA THR A 16 9.17 -21.65 -0.72
C THR A 16 9.05 -20.34 -1.50
N LEU A 17 8.40 -19.32 -0.92
CA LEU A 17 8.26 -18.00 -1.52
C LEU A 17 9.62 -17.30 -1.68
N ASN A 18 10.55 -17.45 -0.74
CA ASN A 18 11.92 -16.94 -0.87
C ASN A 18 12.65 -17.57 -2.06
N THR A 19 12.61 -18.91 -2.16
CA THR A 19 13.23 -19.64 -3.27
C THR A 19 12.61 -19.23 -4.60
N THR A 20 11.28 -19.12 -4.65
CA THR A 20 10.52 -18.72 -5.84
C THR A 20 10.88 -17.31 -6.27
N ALA A 21 10.93 -16.35 -5.34
CA ALA A 21 11.31 -14.97 -5.64
C ALA A 21 12.75 -14.90 -6.17
N PHE A 22 13.68 -15.63 -5.58
CA PHE A 22 15.08 -15.65 -6.01
C PHE A 22 15.24 -16.23 -7.42
N VAL A 23 14.62 -17.38 -7.68
CA VAL A 23 14.62 -18.03 -9.01
C VAL A 23 13.98 -17.12 -10.07
N LEU A 24 12.84 -16.49 -9.76
CA LEU A 24 12.19 -15.55 -10.68
C LEU A 24 13.10 -14.34 -10.97
N CYS A 25 13.79 -13.81 -9.96
CA CYS A 25 14.71 -12.69 -10.17
C CYS A 25 15.92 -13.07 -11.02
N ILE A 26 16.49 -14.26 -10.83
CA ILE A 26 17.56 -14.78 -11.70
C ILE A 26 17.05 -14.91 -13.14
N PHE A 27 15.87 -15.49 -13.33
CA PHE A 27 15.27 -15.61 -14.65
C PHE A 27 15.08 -14.25 -15.34
N LEU A 28 14.52 -13.26 -14.63
CA LEU A 28 14.34 -11.91 -15.14
C LEU A 28 15.67 -11.20 -15.42
N TYR A 29 16.68 -11.43 -14.59
CA TYR A 29 18.03 -10.89 -14.79
C TYR A 29 18.68 -11.46 -16.05
N LEU A 30 18.61 -12.77 -16.27
CA LEU A 30 19.23 -13.43 -17.43
C LEU A 30 18.51 -13.11 -18.76
N ARG A 31 17.22 -12.78 -18.72
CA ARG A 31 16.38 -12.56 -19.91
C ARG A 31 16.64 -11.25 -20.64
N SER A 32 17.20 -10.24 -20.00
CA SER A 32 17.47 -8.93 -20.59
C SER A 32 18.93 -8.56 -20.38
N THR A 33 19.51 -7.76 -21.26
CA THR A 33 20.86 -7.18 -21.10
C THR A 33 20.84 -5.68 -20.79
N GLU A 34 19.66 -5.10 -20.55
CA GLU A 34 19.50 -3.68 -20.23
C GLU A 34 20.32 -3.28 -18.99
N GLY A 35 21.01 -2.14 -19.09
CA GLY A 35 21.76 -1.55 -17.96
C GLY A 35 23.01 -2.34 -17.57
N SER A 36 23.58 -3.15 -18.46
CA SER A 36 24.76 -3.99 -18.19
C SER A 36 26.04 -3.24 -17.79
N GLU A 37 26.06 -1.91 -17.92
CA GLU A 37 27.16 -1.03 -17.50
C GLU A 37 27.22 -0.83 -15.97
N LEU A 38 26.12 -1.13 -15.25
CA LEU A 38 26.04 -0.96 -13.80
C LEU A 38 26.56 -2.19 -13.03
N PRO A 39 26.89 -2.06 -11.73
CA PRO A 39 27.31 -3.19 -10.91
C PRO A 39 26.27 -4.33 -10.91
N LYS A 40 26.71 -5.58 -11.12
CA LYS A 40 25.83 -6.76 -11.27
C LYS A 40 24.84 -6.93 -10.12
N LEU A 41 25.29 -6.76 -8.88
CA LEU A 41 24.45 -6.88 -7.68
C LEU A 41 23.38 -5.78 -7.62
N TYR A 42 23.74 -4.55 -8.01
CA TYR A 42 22.79 -3.44 -8.08
C TYR A 42 21.71 -3.70 -9.13
N ILE A 43 22.09 -4.20 -10.30
CA ILE A 43 21.15 -4.56 -11.37
C ILE A 43 20.23 -5.70 -10.92
N PHE A 44 20.76 -6.73 -10.25
CA PHE A 44 19.94 -7.81 -9.70
C PHE A 44 18.92 -7.29 -8.69
N TYR A 45 19.37 -6.40 -7.79
CA TYR A 45 18.52 -5.79 -6.78
C TYR A 45 17.41 -4.90 -7.37
N ARG A 46 17.76 -3.97 -8.27
CA ARG A 46 16.81 -3.01 -8.87
C ARG A 46 15.99 -3.60 -10.02
N GLY A 47 16.55 -4.55 -10.76
CA GLY A 47 15.94 -5.17 -11.93
C GLY A 47 16.37 -4.54 -13.25
N ARG A 48 16.37 -5.34 -14.32
CA ARG A 48 16.72 -4.89 -15.67
C ARG A 48 15.55 -4.25 -16.40
N GLN A 49 14.36 -4.87 -16.37
CA GLN A 49 13.23 -4.41 -17.17
C GLN A 49 12.20 -3.68 -16.31
N LEU A 50 11.62 -2.61 -16.86
CA LEU A 50 10.52 -1.91 -16.19
C LEU A 50 9.23 -2.74 -16.20
N HIS A 51 8.88 -3.35 -17.34
CA HIS A 51 7.65 -4.14 -17.52
C HIS A 51 7.94 -5.47 -18.24
N PRO A 52 8.60 -6.43 -17.57
CA PRO A 52 8.83 -7.73 -18.18
C PRO A 52 7.52 -8.48 -18.37
N LYS A 53 7.40 -9.15 -19.53
CA LYS A 53 6.27 -10.03 -19.87
C LYS A 53 6.73 -11.48 -19.90
N MET A 54 5.96 -12.36 -19.27
CA MET A 54 6.15 -13.81 -19.32
C MET A 54 4.87 -14.44 -19.87
N LEU A 55 4.98 -15.19 -20.98
CA LEU A 55 3.80 -15.75 -21.67
C LEU A 55 2.71 -14.69 -21.96
N ASN A 56 3.12 -13.51 -22.43
CA ASN A 56 2.28 -12.31 -22.63
C ASN A 56 1.60 -11.72 -21.37
N ILE A 57 1.90 -12.22 -20.17
CA ILE A 57 1.41 -11.68 -18.91
C ILE A 57 2.41 -10.69 -18.33
N GLN A 58 1.94 -9.53 -17.85
CA GLN A 58 2.78 -8.56 -17.15
C GLN A 58 3.18 -9.08 -15.78
N VAL A 59 4.49 -9.33 -15.57
CA VAL A 59 4.99 -10.00 -14.37
C VAL A 59 4.71 -9.19 -13.11
N LYS A 60 4.86 -7.86 -13.14
CA LYS A 60 4.58 -7.01 -11.98
C LYS A 60 3.13 -7.13 -11.54
N GLN A 61 2.18 -7.05 -12.48
CA GLN A 61 0.75 -7.19 -12.16
C GLN A 61 0.44 -8.58 -11.59
N LEU A 62 0.94 -9.63 -12.22
CA LEU A 62 0.74 -11.01 -11.78
C LEU A 62 1.23 -11.21 -10.33
N VAL A 63 2.48 -10.86 -10.07
CA VAL A 63 3.11 -11.04 -8.76
C VAL A 63 2.40 -10.21 -7.68
N ILE A 64 2.10 -8.94 -7.97
CA ILE A 64 1.52 -8.03 -6.98
C ILE A 64 0.06 -8.39 -6.69
N TYR A 65 -0.79 -8.35 -7.70
CA TYR A 65 -2.24 -8.42 -7.49
C TYR A 65 -2.77 -9.84 -7.43
N ARG A 66 -2.29 -10.72 -8.32
CA ARG A 66 -2.87 -12.05 -8.50
C ARG A 66 -2.24 -13.10 -7.60
N ILE A 67 -0.97 -12.94 -7.25
CA ILE A 67 -0.30 -13.83 -6.30
C ILE A 67 -0.33 -13.23 -4.90
N ALA A 68 0.36 -12.11 -4.66
CA ALA A 68 0.58 -11.63 -3.30
C ALA A 68 -0.69 -11.13 -2.60
N LEU A 69 -1.49 -10.24 -3.22
CA LEU A 69 -2.70 -9.72 -2.58
C LEU A 69 -3.80 -10.78 -2.42
N MET A 70 -3.97 -11.68 -3.40
CA MET A 70 -4.90 -12.80 -3.28
C MET A 70 -4.44 -13.79 -2.20
N PHE A 71 -3.14 -14.08 -2.14
CA PHE A 71 -2.60 -14.95 -1.10
C PHE A 71 -2.76 -14.32 0.29
N TRP A 72 -2.57 -13.00 0.42
CA TRP A 72 -2.87 -12.30 1.66
C TRP A 72 -4.33 -12.51 2.10
N GLN A 73 -5.32 -12.37 1.20
CA GLN A 73 -6.72 -12.66 1.54
C GLN A 73 -6.93 -14.11 2.04
N ILE A 74 -6.30 -15.09 1.36
CA ILE A 74 -6.37 -16.49 1.76
C ILE A 74 -5.78 -16.68 3.16
N GLN A 75 -4.64 -16.05 3.45
CA GLN A 75 -4.00 -16.12 4.77
C GLN A 75 -4.90 -15.54 5.86
N VAL A 76 -5.51 -14.37 5.63
CA VAL A 76 -6.41 -13.74 6.61
C VAL A 76 -7.57 -14.67 6.97
N LEU A 77 -8.21 -15.28 5.97
CA LEU A 77 -9.30 -16.23 6.20
C LEU A 77 -8.82 -17.52 6.87
N ALA A 78 -7.71 -18.08 6.41
CA ALA A 78 -7.13 -19.30 6.97
C ALA A 78 -6.78 -19.10 8.46
N PHE A 79 -6.16 -17.98 8.82
CA PHE A 79 -5.81 -17.70 10.21
C PHE A 79 -7.05 -17.44 11.07
N PHE A 80 -8.05 -16.73 10.55
CA PHE A 80 -9.32 -16.57 11.27
C PHE A 80 -9.99 -17.91 11.58
N PHE A 81 -10.09 -18.81 10.60
CA PHE A 81 -10.69 -20.13 10.80
C PHE A 81 -9.83 -21.04 11.68
N ALA A 82 -8.50 -20.97 11.58
CA ALA A 82 -7.61 -21.69 12.48
C ALA A 82 -7.76 -21.22 13.95
N ALA A 83 -7.95 -19.92 14.18
CA ALA A 83 -8.24 -19.36 15.49
C ALA A 83 -9.62 -19.84 16.01
N LEU A 84 -10.63 -19.85 15.14
CA LEU A 84 -11.99 -20.31 15.45
C LEU A 84 -12.00 -21.78 15.91
N ASP A 85 -11.30 -22.65 15.17
CA ASP A 85 -11.15 -24.06 15.52
C ASP A 85 -10.47 -24.26 16.88
N LYS A 86 -9.51 -23.38 17.23
CA LYS A 86 -8.70 -23.52 18.45
C LYS A 86 -9.37 -22.93 19.69
N ARG A 87 -10.11 -21.83 19.57
CA ARG A 87 -10.57 -21.03 20.74
C ARG A 87 -12.02 -20.56 20.66
N SER A 88 -12.82 -21.06 19.71
CA SER A 88 -14.16 -20.55 19.38
C SER A 88 -14.16 -19.09 18.93
N LEU A 89 -15.33 -18.57 18.53
CA LEU A 89 -15.42 -17.23 17.95
C LEU A 89 -15.11 -16.15 19.00
N ASP A 90 -14.14 -15.30 18.70
CA ASP A 90 -13.89 -14.07 19.44
C ASP A 90 -14.00 -12.84 18.53
N VAL A 91 -14.70 -11.82 19.02
CA VAL A 91 -14.99 -10.57 18.27
C VAL A 91 -13.71 -9.85 17.84
N PRO A 92 -12.65 -9.72 18.67
CA PRO A 92 -11.45 -9.00 18.25
C PRO A 92 -10.71 -9.66 17.07
N THR A 93 -10.63 -11.00 17.04
CA THR A 93 -10.03 -11.72 15.90
C THR A 93 -10.89 -11.59 14.64
N LEU A 94 -12.23 -11.64 14.77
CA LEU A 94 -13.13 -11.35 13.66
C LEU A 94 -12.94 -9.94 13.11
N VAL A 95 -12.79 -8.93 13.99
CA VAL A 95 -12.58 -7.53 13.58
C VAL A 95 -11.29 -7.38 12.77
N THR A 96 -10.19 -7.99 13.20
CA THR A 96 -8.92 -7.99 12.43
C THR A 96 -9.15 -8.56 11.02
N CYS A 97 -9.81 -9.71 10.94
CA CYS A 97 -10.13 -10.38 9.68
C CYS A 97 -11.00 -9.50 8.76
N LEU A 98 -12.05 -8.88 9.30
CA LEU A 98 -12.97 -8.03 8.55
C LEU A 98 -12.29 -6.78 8.01
N ILE A 99 -11.51 -6.05 8.83
CA ILE A 99 -10.85 -4.83 8.39
C ILE A 99 -9.85 -5.15 7.26
N GLN A 100 -9.02 -6.20 7.40
CA GLN A 100 -8.08 -6.60 6.35
C GLN A 100 -8.81 -7.05 5.08
N THR A 101 -9.93 -7.78 5.21
CA THR A 101 -10.75 -8.19 4.06
C THR A 101 -11.36 -6.99 3.33
N VAL A 102 -11.91 -6.01 4.05
CA VAL A 102 -12.44 -4.77 3.46
C VAL A 102 -11.34 -3.95 2.78
N TYR A 103 -10.15 -3.89 3.38
CA TYR A 103 -8.98 -3.24 2.81
C TYR A 103 -8.54 -3.89 1.48
N LEU A 104 -8.47 -5.22 1.46
CA LEU A 104 -8.14 -6.00 0.26
C LEU A 104 -9.21 -5.83 -0.81
N PHE A 105 -10.49 -5.88 -0.44
CA PHE A 105 -11.61 -5.63 -1.34
C PHE A 105 -11.54 -4.24 -2.00
N LYS A 106 -11.27 -3.18 -1.21
CA LYS A 106 -10.99 -1.82 -1.74
C LYS A 106 -9.88 -1.87 -2.80
N SER A 107 -8.80 -2.59 -2.51
CA SER A 107 -7.63 -2.65 -3.39
C SER A 107 -7.94 -3.27 -4.76
N PHE A 108 -8.85 -4.25 -4.83
CA PHE A 108 -9.31 -4.83 -6.09
C PHE A 108 -10.31 -3.94 -6.84
N ILE A 109 -11.21 -3.24 -6.14
CA ILE A 109 -12.07 -2.22 -6.78
C ILE A 109 -11.22 -1.13 -7.44
N TYR A 110 -10.13 -0.72 -6.78
CA TYR A 110 -9.26 0.36 -7.22
C TYR A 110 -8.00 -0.13 -7.95
N GLU A 111 -7.99 -1.36 -8.49
CA GLU A 111 -6.83 -1.96 -9.17
C GLU A 111 -6.31 -1.08 -10.32
N SER A 112 -7.20 -0.44 -11.07
CA SER A 112 -6.83 0.43 -12.20
C SER A 112 -5.94 1.61 -11.79
N ALA A 113 -6.12 2.14 -10.57
CA ALA A 113 -5.31 3.24 -10.07
C ALA A 113 -3.89 2.78 -9.69
N TYR A 114 -3.72 1.50 -9.35
CA TYR A 114 -2.41 0.96 -8.97
C TYR A 114 -1.39 1.04 -10.12
N TYR A 115 -1.83 1.01 -11.38
CA TYR A 115 -0.95 1.18 -12.53
C TYR A 115 -0.24 2.53 -12.59
N HIS A 116 -0.74 3.53 -11.85
CA HIS A 116 -0.15 4.86 -11.76
C HIS A 116 0.79 5.03 -10.56
N THR A 117 1.00 3.97 -9.77
CA THR A 117 1.92 4.00 -8.62
C THR A 117 3.38 3.98 -9.07
N LEU A 118 4.28 4.35 -8.15
CA LEU A 118 5.72 4.37 -8.39
C LEU A 118 6.26 2.96 -8.69
N ASP A 119 5.69 1.95 -8.05
CA ASP A 119 6.09 0.55 -8.16
C ASP A 119 5.88 0.04 -9.61
N ILE A 120 4.81 0.51 -10.26
CA ILE A 120 4.53 0.20 -11.67
C ILE A 120 5.27 1.15 -12.63
N THR A 121 5.26 2.45 -12.37
CA THR A 121 5.73 3.45 -13.34
C THR A 121 7.24 3.72 -13.33
N LEU A 122 7.92 3.47 -12.21
CA LEU A 122 9.34 3.81 -12.02
C LEU A 122 10.20 2.64 -11.60
N ASP A 123 9.71 1.79 -10.69
CA ASP A 123 10.51 0.68 -10.18
C ASP A 123 10.54 -0.50 -11.17
N ARG A 124 11.76 -0.96 -11.47
CA ARG A 124 12.01 -2.11 -12.35
C ARG A 124 11.74 -3.40 -11.58
N ALA A 125 11.47 -4.47 -12.32
CA ALA A 125 11.15 -5.78 -11.75
C ALA A 125 12.43 -6.53 -11.36
N GLY A 126 13.05 -6.12 -10.26
CA GLY A 126 14.21 -6.78 -9.64
C GLY A 126 13.90 -7.43 -8.30
N TYR A 127 14.94 -7.91 -7.63
CA TYR A 127 14.81 -8.55 -6.31
C TYR A 127 14.06 -7.69 -5.30
N TYR A 128 14.34 -6.39 -5.21
CA TYR A 128 13.65 -5.47 -4.30
C TYR A 128 12.12 -5.55 -4.44
N LEU A 129 11.60 -5.41 -5.66
CA LEU A 129 10.17 -5.42 -5.92
C LEU A 129 9.56 -6.82 -5.77
N ILE A 130 10.19 -7.82 -6.39
CA ILE A 130 9.65 -9.18 -6.47
C ILE A 130 9.69 -9.85 -5.09
N TRP A 131 10.79 -9.79 -4.36
CA TRP A 131 10.89 -10.32 -3.01
C TRP A 131 10.00 -9.55 -2.03
N GLY A 132 9.99 -8.21 -2.14
CA GLY A 132 9.10 -7.36 -1.33
C GLY A 132 7.63 -7.73 -1.51
N THR A 133 7.25 -8.21 -2.69
CA THR A 133 5.87 -8.60 -2.95
C THR A 133 5.58 -10.06 -2.61
N LEU A 134 6.44 -11.00 -3.00
CA LEU A 134 6.19 -12.44 -2.81
C LEU A 134 6.45 -12.92 -1.39
N VAL A 135 7.34 -12.27 -0.64
CA VAL A 135 7.79 -12.75 0.68
C VAL A 135 7.39 -11.77 1.76
N TRP A 136 7.81 -10.51 1.62
CA TRP A 136 7.63 -9.52 2.67
C TRP A 136 6.16 -9.20 2.93
N LEU A 137 5.37 -9.02 1.87
CA LEU A 137 3.94 -8.75 1.98
C LEU A 137 3.18 -9.90 2.67
N PRO A 138 3.23 -11.16 2.19
CA PRO A 138 2.56 -12.27 2.87
C PRO A 138 3.03 -12.54 4.30
N CYS A 139 4.26 -12.15 4.65
CA CYS A 139 4.79 -12.29 6.01
C CYS A 139 4.24 -11.22 6.96
N LEU A 140 4.42 -9.94 6.62
CA LEU A 140 4.15 -8.85 7.57
C LEU A 140 2.71 -8.34 7.52
N TYR A 141 2.08 -8.31 6.34
CA TYR A 141 0.75 -7.73 6.21
C TYR A 141 -0.32 -8.63 6.84
N SER A 142 -0.06 -9.94 6.87
CA SER A 142 -0.91 -10.93 7.54
C SER A 142 -0.53 -11.18 9.00
N TYR A 143 0.52 -10.53 9.52
CA TYR A 143 1.13 -10.85 10.81
C TYR A 143 0.13 -10.78 11.98
N ASN A 144 -0.70 -9.72 12.06
CA ASN A 144 -1.68 -9.61 13.15
C ASN A 144 -2.68 -10.77 13.13
N SER A 145 -3.17 -11.15 11.95
CA SER A 145 -4.07 -12.30 11.77
C SER A 145 -3.38 -13.61 12.15
N TYR A 146 -2.12 -13.82 11.76
CA TYR A 146 -1.32 -14.97 12.14
C TYR A 146 -1.10 -15.05 13.65
N TYR A 147 -0.72 -13.93 14.26
CA TYR A 147 -0.41 -13.83 15.68
C TYR A 147 -1.62 -14.18 16.56
N LEU A 148 -2.81 -13.74 16.17
CA LEU A 148 -4.05 -13.97 16.91
C LEU A 148 -4.52 -15.43 16.93
N VAL A 149 -3.98 -16.32 16.08
CA VAL A 149 -4.31 -17.76 16.13
C VAL A 149 -3.93 -18.36 17.48
N ASN A 150 -2.71 -18.07 17.95
CA ASN A 150 -2.17 -18.61 19.19
C ASN A 150 -2.35 -17.70 20.41
N HIS A 151 -2.75 -16.44 20.21
CA HIS A 151 -2.84 -15.47 21.30
C HIS A 151 -4.26 -14.92 21.40
N LYS A 152 -4.93 -15.23 22.51
CA LYS A 152 -6.28 -14.74 22.79
C LYS A 152 -6.25 -13.22 23.04
N PRO A 153 -7.00 -12.41 22.29
CA PRO A 153 -7.14 -10.98 22.55
C PRO A 153 -7.58 -10.63 23.99
N LEU A 154 -7.09 -9.51 24.51
CA LEU A 154 -7.47 -8.96 25.82
C LEU A 154 -8.52 -7.84 25.73
N ILE A 155 -8.72 -7.29 24.52
CA ILE A 155 -9.63 -6.17 24.26
C ILE A 155 -11.09 -6.64 24.36
N SER A 156 -11.96 -5.79 24.92
CA SER A 156 -13.39 -6.07 25.02
C SER A 156 -14.08 -6.09 23.65
N ASN A 157 -15.23 -6.78 23.56
CA ASN A 157 -16.04 -6.81 22.33
C ASN A 157 -16.50 -5.40 21.92
N MET A 158 -16.86 -4.55 22.89
CA MET A 158 -17.25 -3.16 22.63
C MET A 158 -16.12 -2.35 21.98
N ASN A 159 -14.92 -2.40 22.57
CA ASN A 159 -13.76 -1.71 22.00
C ASN A 159 -13.42 -2.24 20.62
N SER A 160 -13.58 -3.54 20.38
CA SER A 160 -13.37 -4.17 19.07
C SER A 160 -14.34 -3.64 18.02
N VAL A 161 -15.61 -3.44 18.37
CA VAL A 161 -16.60 -2.83 17.46
C VAL A 161 -16.26 -1.37 17.15
N LEU A 162 -15.80 -0.59 18.14
CA LEU A 162 -15.34 0.78 17.90
C LEU A 162 -14.12 0.81 16.97
N ILE A 163 -13.18 -0.12 17.14
CA ILE A 163 -12.02 -0.31 16.27
C ILE A 163 -12.47 -0.66 14.85
N LEU A 164 -13.48 -1.52 14.68
CA LEU A 164 -14.04 -1.87 13.37
C LEU A 164 -14.61 -0.65 12.66
N ILE A 165 -15.44 0.14 13.35
CA ILE A 165 -16.02 1.38 12.80
C ILE A 165 -14.89 2.32 12.38
N PHE A 166 -13.92 2.55 13.27
CA PHE A 166 -12.77 3.40 13.00
C PHE A 166 -11.97 2.94 11.77
N GLY A 167 -11.67 1.64 11.70
CA GLY A 167 -10.92 1.04 10.58
C GLY A 167 -11.66 1.16 9.26
N ILE A 168 -12.95 0.85 9.22
CA ILE A 168 -13.77 0.99 8.02
C ILE A 168 -13.86 2.47 7.59
N THR A 169 -14.07 3.39 8.52
CA THR A 169 -14.09 4.83 8.23
C THR A 169 -12.76 5.32 7.66
N ALA A 170 -11.62 4.86 8.19
CA ALA A 170 -10.30 5.20 7.65
C ALA A 170 -10.07 4.64 6.24
N ILE A 171 -10.51 3.41 5.97
CA ILE A 171 -10.42 2.77 4.65
C ILE A 171 -11.28 3.52 3.63
N ILE A 172 -12.54 3.83 3.98
CA ILE A 172 -13.44 4.62 3.15
C ILE A 172 -12.88 6.01 2.93
N GLY A 173 -12.37 6.67 3.98
CA GLY A 173 -11.73 7.96 3.90
C GLY A 173 -10.61 7.97 2.86
N THR A 174 -9.71 6.97 2.90
CA THR A 174 -8.63 6.83 1.91
C THR A 174 -9.17 6.78 0.48
N LEU A 175 -10.21 5.96 0.26
CA LEU A 175 -10.87 5.84 -1.04
C LEU A 175 -11.50 7.17 -1.51
N LEU A 176 -12.14 7.91 -0.59
CA LEU A 176 -12.73 9.22 -0.89
C LEU A 176 -11.67 10.26 -1.26
N VAL A 177 -10.54 10.31 -0.55
CA VAL A 177 -9.42 11.22 -0.87
C VAL A 177 -8.85 10.93 -2.26
N ASP A 178 -8.68 9.66 -2.60
CA ASP A 178 -8.16 9.25 -3.91
C ASP A 178 -9.16 9.53 -5.03
N PHE A 179 -10.46 9.24 -4.82
CA PHE A 179 -11.52 9.58 -5.76
C PHE A 179 -11.70 11.08 -5.95
N GLU A 180 -11.52 11.89 -4.90
CA GLU A 180 -11.55 13.34 -4.99
C GLU A 180 -10.52 13.84 -6.02
N LYS A 181 -9.27 13.38 -5.91
CA LYS A 181 -8.19 13.70 -6.87
C LYS A 181 -8.46 13.15 -8.26
N ALA A 182 -8.93 11.90 -8.36
CA ALA A 182 -9.24 11.28 -9.65
C ALA A 182 -10.36 12.04 -10.39
N ARG A 183 -11.45 12.38 -9.70
CA ARG A 183 -12.56 13.16 -10.24
C ARG A 183 -12.12 14.56 -10.66
N PHE A 184 -11.35 15.24 -9.82
CA PHE A 184 -10.80 16.55 -10.12
C PHE A 184 -9.96 16.54 -11.40
N ARG A 185 -9.07 15.55 -11.56
CA ARG A 185 -8.23 15.40 -12.75
C ARG A 185 -9.03 15.04 -13.99
N ARG A 186 -9.98 14.10 -13.89
CA ARG A 186 -10.81 13.67 -15.02
C ARG A 186 -11.68 14.79 -15.58
N THR A 187 -12.14 15.70 -14.72
CA THR A 187 -12.99 16.84 -15.09
C THR A 187 -12.21 18.10 -15.43
N ASN A 188 -10.86 18.05 -15.42
CA ASN A 188 -10.00 19.22 -15.58
C ASN A 188 -10.42 20.39 -14.65
N GLY A 189 -10.76 20.07 -13.39
CA GLY A 189 -11.20 21.05 -12.40
C GLY A 189 -12.68 21.46 -12.49
N LYS A 190 -13.44 21.01 -13.49
CA LYS A 190 -14.88 21.27 -13.63
C LYS A 190 -15.72 20.30 -12.78
N THR A 191 -15.53 20.35 -11.48
CA THR A 191 -16.29 19.53 -10.51
C THR A 191 -16.54 20.32 -9.23
N LEU A 192 -17.33 19.77 -8.32
CA LEU A 192 -17.47 20.28 -6.97
C LEU A 192 -16.70 19.38 -6.01
N ILE A 193 -16.01 20.00 -5.05
CA ILE A 193 -15.36 19.33 -3.92
C ILE A 193 -16.00 19.90 -2.66
N TRP A 194 -16.64 19.01 -1.89
CA TRP A 194 -17.42 19.37 -0.70
C TRP A 194 -18.45 20.47 -0.99
N ASN A 195 -19.19 20.31 -2.10
CA ASN A 195 -20.21 21.25 -2.58
C ASN A 195 -19.70 22.67 -2.89
N LYS A 196 -18.39 22.85 -3.07
CA LYS A 196 -17.76 24.13 -3.45
C LYS A 196 -16.93 23.97 -4.71
N THR A 197 -16.72 25.07 -5.43
CA THR A 197 -15.78 25.12 -6.55
C THR A 197 -14.35 24.89 -6.04
N PRO A 198 -13.58 23.97 -6.65
CA PRO A 198 -12.26 23.64 -6.17
C PRO A 198 -11.28 24.78 -6.42
N THR A 199 -10.38 25.02 -5.47
CA THR A 199 -9.21 25.89 -5.68
C THR A 199 -8.02 25.04 -6.10
N TYR A 200 -7.23 25.53 -7.06
CA TYR A 200 -6.08 24.81 -7.57
C TYR A 200 -5.06 25.76 -8.21
N ILE A 201 -3.84 25.26 -8.41
CA ILE A 201 -2.76 25.94 -9.13
C ILE A 201 -2.57 25.29 -10.50
N VAL A 202 -2.40 26.10 -11.54
CA VAL A 202 -2.05 25.62 -12.89
C VAL A 202 -0.53 25.58 -13.02
N ALA A 203 0.06 24.41 -12.82
CA ALA A 203 1.50 24.22 -12.89
C ALA A 203 1.93 23.88 -14.32
N LYS A 204 2.73 24.76 -14.93
CA LYS A 204 3.39 24.51 -16.21
C LYS A 204 4.73 23.80 -15.98
N TYR A 205 5.05 22.80 -16.80
CA TYR A 205 6.29 22.06 -16.74
C TYR A 205 6.68 21.53 -18.13
N VAL A 206 7.96 21.25 -18.32
CA VAL A 206 8.48 20.56 -19.51
C VAL A 206 8.56 19.08 -19.20
N ASP A 207 7.98 18.23 -20.04
CA ASP A 207 8.07 16.79 -19.87
C ASP A 207 9.43 16.23 -20.35
N SER A 208 9.63 14.93 -20.18
CA SER A 208 10.86 14.25 -20.62
C SER A 208 11.09 14.27 -22.13
N THR A 209 10.08 14.66 -22.92
CA THR A 209 10.17 14.80 -24.38
C THR A 209 10.41 16.25 -24.83
N GLY A 210 10.57 17.18 -23.89
CA GLY A 210 10.81 18.60 -24.18
C GLY A 210 9.53 19.39 -24.49
N THR A 211 8.34 18.78 -24.38
CA THR A 211 7.07 19.46 -24.63
C THR A 211 6.54 20.13 -23.37
N GLU A 212 6.11 21.39 -23.52
CA GLU A 212 5.41 22.10 -22.45
C GLU A 212 4.04 21.50 -22.18
N ARG A 213 3.77 21.21 -20.91
CA ARG A 213 2.49 20.70 -20.42
C ARG A 213 2.03 21.49 -19.20
N ALA A 214 0.72 21.47 -18.97
CA ALA A 214 0.12 21.99 -17.76
C ALA A 214 -0.47 20.85 -16.91
N SER A 215 -0.44 21.00 -15.59
CA SER A 215 -1.13 20.11 -14.65
C SER A 215 -1.76 20.91 -13.53
N LEU A 216 -2.91 20.45 -13.06
CA LEU A 216 -3.66 21.10 -12.00
C LEU A 216 -3.25 20.52 -10.63
N LEU A 217 -2.82 21.38 -9.71
CA LEU A 217 -2.50 21.03 -8.32
C LEU A 217 -3.65 21.46 -7.42
N LEU A 218 -4.39 20.50 -6.88
CA LEU A 218 -5.60 20.73 -6.09
C LEU A 218 -5.26 21.25 -4.68
N THR A 219 -5.76 22.43 -4.29
CA THR A 219 -5.50 23.12 -3.02
C THR A 219 -6.72 23.21 -2.10
N SER A 220 -7.82 22.52 -2.42
CA SER A 220 -9.06 22.47 -1.63
C SER A 220 -9.47 21.04 -1.31
N GLY A 221 -10.41 20.87 -0.38
CA GLY A 221 -10.89 19.56 0.05
C GLY A 221 -9.81 18.82 0.84
N SER A 222 -9.75 17.50 0.66
CA SER A 222 -8.82 16.63 1.35
C SER A 222 -7.36 16.98 1.06
N TRP A 223 -7.06 17.30 -0.21
CA TRP A 223 -5.73 17.73 -0.67
C TRP A 223 -5.39 19.19 -0.33
N GLY A 224 -6.37 19.94 0.21
CA GLY A 224 -6.16 21.26 0.79
C GLY A 224 -5.88 21.22 2.31
N LEU A 225 -6.26 20.14 3.00
CA LEU A 225 -5.99 19.97 4.43
C LEU A 225 -4.54 19.52 4.69
N ALA A 226 -4.07 18.54 3.93
CA ALA A 226 -2.70 18.08 3.96
C ALA A 226 -2.31 17.49 2.60
N ARG A 227 -1.03 17.61 2.22
CA ARG A 227 -0.52 17.15 0.91
C ARG A 227 -0.63 15.64 0.71
N HIS A 228 -0.64 14.88 1.80
CA HIS A 228 -0.69 13.42 1.84
C HIS A 228 -1.70 12.92 2.89
N LEU A 229 -2.89 13.53 2.98
CA LEU A 229 -3.94 13.08 3.92
C LEU A 229 -4.33 11.60 3.72
N ASN A 230 -4.26 11.11 2.47
CA ASN A 230 -4.47 9.71 2.14
C ASN A 230 -3.48 8.78 2.86
N TYR A 231 -2.23 9.20 3.09
CA TYR A 231 -1.26 8.41 3.83
C TYR A 231 -1.54 8.36 5.33
N THR A 232 -2.08 9.43 5.91
CA THR A 232 -2.56 9.41 7.30
C THR A 232 -3.68 8.38 7.46
N LEU A 233 -4.68 8.41 6.58
CA LEU A 233 -5.81 7.48 6.62
C LEU A 233 -5.38 6.03 6.34
N GLU A 234 -4.37 5.85 5.49
CA GLU A 234 -3.72 4.56 5.28
C GLU A 234 -3.08 4.05 6.58
N LEU A 235 -2.27 4.87 7.27
CA LEU A 235 -1.68 4.49 8.57
C LEU A 235 -2.75 4.16 9.62
N LEU A 236 -3.83 4.93 9.70
CA LEU A 236 -4.93 4.69 10.63
C LEU A 236 -5.67 3.39 10.33
N SER A 237 -5.87 3.08 9.05
CA SER A 237 -6.45 1.81 8.60
C SER A 237 -5.57 0.64 9.04
N ASN A 238 -4.26 0.72 8.81
CA ASN A 238 -3.32 -0.34 9.17
C ASN A 238 -3.17 -0.49 10.70
N LEU A 239 -3.22 0.62 11.45
CA LEU A 239 -3.26 0.58 12.91
C LEU A 239 -4.51 -0.14 13.41
N SER A 240 -5.66 0.10 12.78
CA SER A 240 -6.94 -0.44 13.25
C SER A 240 -7.00 -1.98 13.28
N TRP A 241 -6.31 -2.69 12.37
CA TRP A 241 -6.24 -4.16 12.44
C TRP A 241 -5.12 -4.69 13.34
N ALA A 242 -4.26 -3.83 13.86
CA ALA A 242 -3.30 -4.19 14.90
C ALA A 242 -3.90 -4.06 16.32
N LEU A 243 -4.81 -3.09 16.52
CA LEU A 243 -5.41 -2.78 17.82
C LEU A 243 -6.15 -3.94 18.51
N PRO A 244 -6.81 -4.90 17.82
CA PRO A 244 -7.42 -6.04 18.49
C PRO A 244 -6.42 -6.91 19.27
N ALA A 245 -5.14 -6.88 18.89
CA ALA A 245 -4.06 -7.59 19.56
C ALA A 245 -3.32 -6.72 20.62
N HIS A 246 -3.83 -5.51 20.92
CA HIS A 246 -3.24 -4.63 21.92
C HIS A 246 -3.18 -5.29 23.31
N GLY A 247 -2.09 -5.03 24.03
CA GLY A 247 -1.83 -5.60 25.35
C GLY A 247 -1.19 -6.99 25.34
N LEU A 248 -1.03 -7.64 24.17
CA LEU A 248 -0.39 -8.96 24.08
C LEU A 248 1.13 -8.88 23.99
N ASN A 249 1.66 -8.19 22.99
CA ASN A 249 3.10 -8.06 22.76
C ASN A 249 3.39 -6.85 21.86
N VAL A 250 4.55 -6.22 21.99
CA VAL A 250 4.96 -5.07 21.15
C VAL A 250 5.04 -5.42 19.66
N SER A 251 5.31 -6.69 19.34
CA SER A 251 5.46 -7.17 17.96
C SER A 251 4.22 -6.96 17.09
N VAL A 252 3.03 -6.87 17.69
CA VAL A 252 1.77 -6.60 16.96
C VAL A 252 1.81 -5.25 16.23
N TYR A 253 2.72 -4.35 16.65
CA TYR A 253 2.92 -3.04 16.03
C TYR A 253 4.04 -3.02 14.98
N PHE A 254 4.79 -4.11 14.77
CA PHE A 254 5.92 -4.09 13.83
C PHE A 254 5.51 -3.66 12.42
N PHE A 255 4.39 -4.17 11.94
CA PHE A 255 3.91 -3.82 10.60
C PHE A 255 3.53 -2.34 10.47
N ILE A 256 2.80 -1.77 11.43
CA ILE A 256 2.46 -0.33 11.39
C ILE A 256 3.71 0.55 11.57
N THR A 257 4.68 0.14 12.39
CA THR A 257 5.98 0.83 12.51
C THR A 257 6.74 0.80 11.19
N PHE A 258 6.85 -0.36 10.55
CA PHE A 258 7.45 -0.50 9.23
C PHE A 258 6.77 0.38 8.18
N LEU A 259 5.43 0.33 8.12
CA LEU A 259 4.65 1.11 7.15
C LEU A 259 4.80 2.61 7.39
N THR A 260 4.89 3.04 8.65
CA THR A 260 5.17 4.44 9.00
C THR A 260 6.49 4.88 8.38
N VAL A 261 7.58 4.17 8.64
CA VAL A 261 8.90 4.48 8.06
C VAL A 261 8.85 4.52 6.52
N LEU A 262 8.17 3.54 5.91
CA LEU A 262 7.99 3.47 4.46
C LEU A 262 7.25 4.69 3.91
N ILE A 263 6.16 5.11 4.57
CA ILE A 263 5.36 6.26 4.17
C ILE A 263 6.15 7.56 4.31
N PHE A 264 6.91 7.75 5.40
CA PHE A 264 7.78 8.91 5.55
C PHE A 264 8.80 8.99 4.40
N HIS A 265 9.50 7.89 4.12
CA HIS A 265 10.42 7.84 2.98
C HIS A 265 9.71 8.11 1.64
N ARG A 266 8.49 7.57 1.45
CA ARG A 266 7.68 7.78 0.23
C ARG A 266 7.26 9.24 0.07
N ILE A 267 6.89 9.94 1.14
CA ILE A 267 6.55 11.37 1.11
C ILE A 267 7.72 12.18 0.58
N PHE A 268 8.91 12.03 1.17
CA PHE A 268 10.08 12.81 0.73
C PHE A 268 10.44 12.55 -0.73
N ARG A 269 10.30 11.29 -1.19
CA ARG A 269 10.51 10.93 -2.60
C ARG A 269 9.48 11.59 -3.52
N ASP A 270 8.20 11.57 -3.15
CA ASP A 270 7.12 12.20 -3.93
C ASP A 270 7.23 13.72 -3.94
N GLU A 271 7.54 14.35 -2.81
CA GLU A 271 7.74 15.80 -2.73
C GLU A 271 8.96 16.23 -3.57
N SER A 272 10.06 15.47 -3.52
CA SER A 272 11.25 15.75 -4.34
C SER A 272 10.93 15.67 -5.83
N LYS A 273 10.16 14.65 -6.24
CA LYS A 273 9.68 14.50 -7.62
C LYS A 273 8.77 15.65 -8.03
N CYS A 274 7.83 16.04 -7.18
CA CYS A 274 6.92 17.15 -7.45
C CYS A 274 7.66 18.49 -7.52
N LYS A 275 8.65 18.73 -6.65
CA LYS A 275 9.51 19.92 -6.68
C LYS A 275 10.33 19.98 -7.97
N ALA A 276 10.98 18.87 -8.35
CA ALA A 276 11.74 18.79 -9.60
C ALA A 276 10.85 19.02 -10.83
N LYS A 277 9.61 18.53 -10.80
CA LYS A 277 8.67 18.65 -11.93
C LYS A 277 8.01 20.03 -12.04
N TYR A 278 7.52 20.59 -10.94
CA TYR A 278 6.67 21.79 -10.97
C TYR A 278 7.39 23.05 -10.46
N GLY A 279 8.59 22.94 -9.90
CA GLY A 279 9.42 24.07 -9.46
C GLY A 279 8.65 25.05 -8.56
N LYS A 280 8.62 26.32 -8.96
CA LYS A 280 7.92 27.40 -8.24
C LYS A 280 6.44 27.11 -7.95
N TYR A 281 5.75 26.36 -8.81
CA TYR A 281 4.33 26.02 -8.59
C TYR A 281 4.17 25.00 -7.45
N TRP A 282 5.17 24.15 -7.23
CA TRP A 282 5.19 23.27 -6.06
C TRP A 282 5.45 24.06 -4.79
N GLU A 283 6.31 25.07 -4.83
CA GLU A 283 6.57 25.94 -3.68
C GLU A 283 5.32 26.73 -3.29
N GLU A 284 4.59 27.30 -4.27
CA GLU A 284 3.28 27.92 -4.05
C GLU A 284 2.28 26.92 -3.46
N TYR A 285 2.28 25.67 -3.95
CA TYR A 285 1.42 24.62 -3.42
C TYR A 285 1.73 24.31 -1.95
N CYS A 286 3.02 24.18 -1.60
CA CYS A 286 3.46 23.97 -0.22
C CYS A 286 3.14 25.15 0.71
N GLN A 287 3.11 26.39 0.19
CA GLN A 287 2.68 27.55 0.98
C GLN A 287 1.18 27.52 1.27
N LYS A 288 0.35 27.12 0.29
CA LYS A 288 -1.12 27.01 0.47
C LYS A 288 -1.52 25.82 1.34
N VAL A 289 -0.79 24.71 1.24
CA VAL A 289 -1.07 23.48 1.98
C VAL A 289 0.20 23.10 2.75
N PRO A 290 0.46 23.70 3.92
CA PRO A 290 1.74 23.57 4.63
C PRO A 290 1.96 22.19 5.26
N TYR A 291 0.89 21.47 5.61
CA TYR A 291 0.96 20.18 6.27
C TYR A 291 1.15 19.01 5.28
N ARG A 292 2.03 18.07 5.61
CA ARG A 292 2.31 16.84 4.86
C ARG A 292 1.27 15.77 5.14
N LEU A 293 1.12 15.38 6.39
CA LEU A 293 0.32 14.23 6.84
C LEU A 293 -0.84 14.65 7.72
N LEU A 294 -0.52 15.34 8.82
CA LEU A 294 -1.45 15.65 9.88
C LEU A 294 -1.77 17.13 9.82
N PRO A 295 -3.01 17.51 9.44
CA PRO A 295 -3.42 18.90 9.43
C PRO A 295 -3.12 19.53 10.79
N TYR A 296 -2.54 20.73 10.79
CA TYR A 296 -2.18 21.48 11.99
C TYR A 296 -1.04 20.92 12.84
N LEU A 297 -0.34 19.87 12.38
CA LEU A 297 0.80 19.30 13.10
C LEU A 297 2.03 19.06 12.21
N PHE A 298 1.88 18.33 11.10
CA PHE A 298 3.01 17.94 10.24
C PHE A 298 2.62 17.84 8.78
#